data_AF-A0A835GG05-F1
#
_entry.id   AF-A0A835GG05-F1
#
_cell.length_a   1.000
_cell.length_b   1.000
_cell.length_c   1.000
_cell.angle_alpha   90.00
_cell.angle_beta   90.00
_cell.angle_gamma   90.00
#
_symmetry.space_group_name_H-M   'P 1'
#
loop_
_entity.id
_entity.type
_entity.pdbx_description
1 polymer ?
#
loop_
_entity_poly.entity_id
_entity_poly.type
_entity_poly.pdbx_seq_one_letter_code
_entity_poly.pdbx_strand_id
1 'polypeptide(L)'
;MAPLLESCWSPCIWSSTVKSGSRAVAVYTIAMSIVLITFIAYQMAGGDSTQLWNPLFEADVRGSLQVFGTIFIVVFILLIIFSVLMVIGVNIWMRGFILPWLGLMAFIILFQLLFGLWLIGGYYIYLDATFSAFIDFIWMAYNIYCWLCVFSQYQIILEMQSPNIEILVEY
;
A
#
# COMPACT_ATOMS: atom_id res chain seq x y z
N MET A 1 23.60 -1.59 -7.36
CA MET A 1 22.44 -1.69 -8.29
C MET A 1 21.75 -0.35 -8.21
N ALA A 2 21.66 0.38 -9.32
CA ALA A 2 21.09 1.72 -9.31
C ALA A 2 19.63 1.70 -8.81
N PRO A 3 19.22 2.70 -8.00
CA PRO A 3 17.83 2.81 -7.56
C PRO A 3 16.90 3.09 -8.74
N LEU A 4 15.69 2.53 -8.69
CA LEU A 4 14.68 2.75 -9.75
C LEU A 4 14.17 4.19 -9.80
N LEU A 5 14.06 4.84 -8.64
CA LEU A 5 13.67 6.25 -8.48
C LEU A 5 14.67 6.98 -7.60
N GLU A 6 15.01 8.21 -7.99
CA GLU A 6 15.86 9.11 -7.20
C GLU A 6 15.05 10.09 -6.34
N SER A 7 13.83 10.39 -6.77
CA SER A 7 12.90 11.33 -6.12
C SER A 7 11.46 10.79 -6.13
N CYS A 8 10.58 11.39 -5.32
CA CYS A 8 9.18 11.01 -5.23
C CYS A 8 8.30 12.20 -5.66
N TRP A 9 7.64 12.03 -6.80
CA TRP A 9 6.78 13.01 -7.44
C TRP A 9 5.44 12.35 -7.73
N SER A 10 4.60 12.32 -6.71
CA SER A 10 3.20 11.94 -6.82
C SER A 10 2.33 13.20 -6.73
N PRO A 11 1.06 13.16 -7.16
CA PRO A 11 0.14 14.31 -7.08
C PRO A 11 0.02 14.92 -5.68
N CYS A 12 0.22 14.11 -4.63
CA CYS A 12 0.07 14.51 -3.24
C CYS A 12 1.39 14.55 -2.46
N ILE A 13 2.50 14.04 -3.04
CA ILE A 13 3.80 13.94 -2.38
C ILE A 13 4.87 14.47 -3.32
N TRP A 14 5.57 15.49 -2.86
CA TRP A 14 6.66 16.11 -3.60
C TRP A 14 7.92 16.11 -2.75
N SER A 15 8.86 15.25 -3.10
CA SER A 15 10.10 15.09 -2.37
C SER A 15 11.26 14.90 -3.32
N SER A 16 12.29 15.72 -3.14
CA SER A 16 13.54 15.67 -3.91
C SER A 16 14.34 14.39 -3.67
N THR A 17 14.07 13.66 -2.59
CA THR A 17 14.75 12.39 -2.26
C THR A 17 13.75 11.29 -1.94
N VAL A 18 14.09 10.04 -2.30
CA VAL A 18 13.34 8.84 -1.90
C VAL A 18 13.33 8.59 -0.39
N LYS A 19 14.29 9.13 0.37
CA LYS A 19 14.30 9.07 1.84
C LYS A 19 13.13 9.85 2.43
N SER A 20 12.98 11.11 2.03
CA SER A 20 11.87 11.95 2.47
C SER A 20 10.55 11.50 1.84
N GLY A 21 10.59 11.00 0.60
CA GLY A 21 9.45 10.39 -0.08
C GLY A 21 8.89 9.18 0.69
N SER A 22 9.75 8.25 1.10
CA SER A 22 9.36 7.08 1.89
C SER A 22 8.71 7.47 3.23
N ARG A 23 9.17 8.55 3.88
CA ARG A 23 8.53 9.06 5.10
C ARG A 23 7.14 9.63 4.83
N ALA A 24 6.99 10.39 3.74
CA ALA A 24 5.69 10.91 3.32
C ALA A 24 4.72 9.77 2.94
N VAL A 25 5.21 8.73 2.25
CA VAL A 25 4.44 7.51 1.94
C VAL A 25 3.96 6.84 3.23
N ALA A 26 4.80 6.73 4.26
CA ALA A 26 4.39 6.18 5.56
C ALA A 26 3.21 6.95 6.18
N VAL A 27 3.28 8.29 6.15
CA VAL A 27 2.21 9.15 6.70
C VAL A 27 0.92 8.98 5.89
N TYR A 28 1.02 8.98 4.56
CA TYR A 28 -0.11 8.70 3.67
C TYR A 28 -0.74 7.34 3.97
N THR A 29 0.06 6.28 4.12
CA THR A 29 -0.44 4.93 4.41
C THR A 29 -1.15 4.88 5.75
N ILE A 30 -0.60 5.51 6.80
CA ILE A 30 -1.25 5.58 8.11
C ILE A 30 -2.59 6.32 8.02
N ALA A 31 -2.61 7.48 7.35
CA ALA A 31 -3.83 8.28 7.19
C ALA A 31 -4.93 7.50 6.45
N MET A 32 -4.59 6.87 5.32
CA MET A 32 -5.53 6.05 4.57
C MET A 32 -6.01 4.84 5.36
N SER A 33 -5.12 4.13 6.08
CA SER A 33 -5.53 3.03 6.95
C SER A 33 -6.56 3.46 8.00
N ILE A 34 -6.39 4.64 8.62
CA ILE A 34 -7.35 5.15 9.60
C ILE A 34 -8.71 5.40 8.94
N VAL A 35 -8.75 6.06 7.78
CA VAL A 35 -9.99 6.33 7.04
C VAL A 35 -10.71 5.04 6.62
N LEU A 36 -9.96 4.02 6.20
CA LEU A 36 -10.55 2.74 5.79
C LEU A 36 -11.04 1.93 6.98
N ILE A 37 -10.31 1.94 8.10
CA ILE A 37 -10.75 1.29 9.34
C ILE A 37 -12.05 1.93 9.83
N THR A 38 -12.16 3.26 9.84
CA THR A 38 -13.39 3.94 10.26
C THR A 38 -14.55 3.62 9.32
N PHE A 39 -14.31 3.60 8.00
CA PHE A 39 -15.33 3.21 7.03
C PHE A 39 -15.81 1.77 7.22
N ILE A 40 -14.89 0.81 7.38
CA ILE A 40 -15.24 -0.60 7.59
C ILE A 40 -16.00 -0.80 8.91
N ALA A 41 -15.53 -0.16 9.98
CA ALA A 41 -16.21 -0.22 11.29
C ALA A 41 -17.64 0.36 11.22
N TYR A 42 -17.83 1.44 10.44
CA TYR A 42 -19.16 1.99 10.18
C TYR A 42 -20.07 0.98 9.46
N GLN A 43 -19.59 0.32 8.41
CA GLN A 43 -20.38 -0.71 7.71
C GLN A 43 -20.69 -1.91 8.60
N MET A 44 -19.72 -2.36 9.40
CA MET A 44 -19.92 -3.45 10.37
C MET A 44 -20.96 -3.09 11.45
N ALA A 45 -21.18 -1.79 11.73
CA ALA A 45 -22.19 -1.32 12.67
C ALA A 45 -23.60 -1.15 12.04
N GLY A 46 -23.79 -1.57 10.78
CA GLY A 46 -25.05 -1.41 10.05
C GLY A 46 -25.20 -0.04 9.37
N GLY A 47 -24.08 0.66 9.17
CA GLY A 47 -24.01 1.80 8.27
C GLY A 47 -24.34 1.40 6.83
N ASP A 48 -24.76 2.38 6.02
CA ASP A 48 -25.05 2.14 4.61
C ASP A 48 -23.78 2.36 3.78
N SER A 49 -23.49 1.44 2.86
CA SER A 49 -22.34 1.58 1.98
C SER A 49 -22.76 2.34 0.73
N THR A 50 -21.95 3.32 0.31
CA THR A 50 -22.16 3.93 -1.01
C THR A 50 -22.17 2.81 -2.05
N GLN A 51 -23.04 2.89 -3.06
CA GLN A 51 -23.15 1.86 -4.13
C GLN A 51 -21.80 1.40 -4.70
N LEU A 52 -20.79 2.26 -4.65
CA LEU A 52 -19.38 2.02 -4.99
C LEU A 52 -18.76 0.78 -4.32
N TRP A 53 -19.05 0.54 -3.03
CA TRP A 53 -18.46 -0.52 -2.21
C TRP A 53 -19.47 -1.59 -1.79
N ASN A 54 -20.74 -1.42 -2.18
CA ASN A 54 -21.81 -2.37 -1.86
C ASN A 54 -21.45 -3.80 -2.26
N PRO A 55 -20.86 -4.09 -3.44
CA PRO A 55 -20.48 -5.46 -3.77
C PRO A 55 -19.50 -6.12 -2.79
N LEU A 56 -18.71 -5.35 -2.05
CA LEU A 56 -17.78 -5.84 -1.02
C LEU A 56 -18.48 -6.13 0.32
N PHE A 57 -19.57 -5.43 0.63
CA PHE A 57 -20.20 -5.43 1.97
C PHE A 57 -21.68 -5.86 2.01
N GLU A 58 -22.37 -5.90 0.87
CA GLU A 58 -23.82 -6.14 0.74
C GLU A 58 -24.17 -7.63 0.61
N ALA A 59 -23.18 -8.49 0.33
CA ALA A 59 -23.33 -9.94 0.38
C ALA A 59 -23.18 -10.48 1.81
N ASP A 60 -23.94 -9.94 2.79
CA ASP A 60 -23.99 -10.52 4.14
C ASP A 60 -24.84 -11.81 4.15
N VAL A 61 -24.30 -12.82 3.49
CA VAL A 61 -24.78 -14.19 3.63
C VAL A 61 -24.11 -14.75 4.89
N ARG A 62 -24.82 -14.70 6.02
CA ARG A 62 -24.45 -15.36 7.31
C ARG A 62 -23.30 -14.71 8.10
N GLY A 63 -23.28 -13.39 8.29
CA GLY A 63 -22.26 -12.71 9.11
C GLY A 63 -20.89 -12.62 8.43
N SER A 64 -20.84 -12.83 7.11
CA SER A 64 -19.64 -12.75 6.28
C SER A 64 -18.99 -11.36 6.38
N LEU A 65 -19.82 -10.32 6.44
CA LEU A 65 -19.39 -8.93 6.61
C LEU A 65 -18.50 -8.75 7.85
N GLN A 66 -18.87 -9.37 8.97
CA GLN A 66 -18.13 -9.23 10.23
C GLN A 66 -16.77 -9.92 10.15
N VAL A 67 -16.71 -11.08 9.50
CA VAL A 67 -15.46 -11.86 9.34
C VAL A 67 -14.48 -11.13 8.43
N PHE A 68 -14.89 -10.77 7.21
CA PHE A 68 -14.01 -10.10 6.26
C PHE A 68 -13.67 -8.67 6.68
N GLY A 69 -14.63 -7.94 7.27
CA GLY A 69 -14.38 -6.62 7.86
C GLY A 69 -13.30 -6.66 8.94
N THR A 70 -13.37 -7.65 9.85
CA THR A 70 -12.35 -7.84 10.89
C THR A 70 -10.98 -8.15 10.28
N ILE A 71 -10.92 -9.02 9.26
CA ILE A 71 -9.66 -9.34 8.55
C ILE A 71 -9.04 -8.08 7.95
N PHE A 72 -9.83 -7.26 7.26
CA PHE A 72 -9.33 -6.02 6.67
C PHE A 72 -8.84 -5.02 7.72
N ILE A 73 -9.57 -4.86 8.83
CA ILE A 73 -9.13 -4.00 9.94
C ILE A 73 -7.77 -4.47 10.49
N VAL A 74 -7.59 -5.78 10.70
CA VAL A 74 -6.31 -6.34 11.15
C VAL A 74 -5.20 -6.04 10.15
N VAL A 75 -5.45 -6.21 8.85
CA VAL A 75 -4.49 -5.88 7.79
C VAL A 75 -4.10 -4.40 7.82
N PHE A 76 -5.07 -3.48 7.98
CA PHE A 76 -4.78 -2.04 8.06
C PHE A 76 -4.03 -1.65 9.34
N ILE A 77 -4.31 -2.31 10.47
CA ILE A 77 -3.54 -2.12 11.72
C ILE A 77 -2.09 -2.58 11.52
N LEU A 78 -1.87 -3.75 10.92
CA LEU A 78 -0.52 -4.22 10.59
C LEU A 78 0.18 -3.25 9.63
N LEU A 79 -0.54 -2.69 8.66
CA LEU A 79 0.00 -1.71 7.73
C LEU A 79 0.41 -0.41 8.43
N ILE A 80 -0.33 0.05 9.46
CA ILE A 80 0.06 1.18 10.32
C ILE A 80 1.37 0.85 11.06
N ILE A 81 1.44 -0.32 11.70
CA ILE A 81 2.63 -0.76 12.45
C ILE A 81 3.85 -0.84 11.50
N PHE A 82 3.68 -1.44 10.33
CA PHE A 82 4.76 -1.56 9.33
C PHE A 82 5.16 -0.22 8.73
N SER A 83 4.24 0.75 8.62
CA SER A 83 4.58 2.11 8.21
C SER A 83 5.46 2.82 9.23
N VAL A 84 5.20 2.63 10.53
CA VAL A 84 6.07 3.15 11.61
C VAL A 84 7.43 2.46 11.59
N LEU A 85 7.46 1.12 11.47
CA LEU A 85 8.70 0.35 11.34
C LEU A 85 9.53 0.81 10.14
N MET A 86 8.89 1.07 8.99
CA MET A 86 9.56 1.57 7.80
C MET A 86 10.23 2.92 8.07
N VAL A 87 9.58 3.86 8.74
CA VAL A 87 10.18 5.15 9.11
C VAL A 87 11.40 4.96 10.03
N ILE A 88 11.28 4.06 11.02
CA ILE A 88 12.42 3.70 11.90
C ILE A 88 13.56 3.12 11.06
N GLY A 89 13.27 2.15 10.19
CA GLY A 89 14.24 1.50 9.30
C GLY A 89 14.97 2.47 8.38
N VAL A 90 14.26 3.46 7.84
CA VAL A 90 14.84 4.53 7.03
C VAL A 90 15.75 5.46 7.85
N ASN A 91 15.46 5.65 9.14
CA ASN A 91 16.26 6.50 10.02
C ASN A 91 17.55 5.81 10.49
N ILE A 92 17.46 4.53 10.86
CA ILE A 92 18.61 3.74 11.34
C ILE A 92 19.33 2.98 10.22
N TRP A 93 18.94 3.22 8.95
CA TRP A 93 19.51 2.57 7.76
C TRP A 93 19.46 1.04 7.80
N MET A 94 18.38 0.48 8.33
CA MET A 94 18.19 -0.97 8.46
C MET A 94 17.08 -1.46 7.53
N ARG A 95 17.49 -2.13 6.44
CA ARG A 95 16.58 -2.62 5.38
C ARG A 95 15.50 -3.59 5.88
N GLY A 96 15.79 -4.35 6.94
CA GLY A 96 14.89 -5.35 7.49
C GLY A 96 13.55 -4.79 7.96
N PHE A 97 13.52 -3.55 8.44
CA PHE A 97 12.28 -2.91 8.89
C PHE A 97 11.43 -2.33 7.75
N ILE A 98 11.97 -2.24 6.54
CA ILE A 98 11.24 -1.75 5.34
C ILE A 98 10.50 -2.92 4.65
N LEU A 99 11.04 -4.13 4.74
CA LEU A 99 10.51 -5.33 4.07
C LEU A 99 9.04 -5.66 4.44
N PRO A 100 8.60 -5.60 5.71
CA PRO A 100 7.21 -5.94 6.05
C PRO A 100 6.20 -5.04 5.35
N TRP A 101 6.51 -3.74 5.23
CA TRP A 101 5.65 -2.79 4.52
C TRP A 101 5.62 -3.08 3.02
N LEU A 102 6.78 -3.34 2.40
CA LEU A 102 6.87 -3.67 0.97
C LEU A 102 6.07 -4.94 0.63
N GLY A 103 6.18 -5.98 1.45
CA GLY A 103 5.45 -7.23 1.25
C GLY A 103 3.94 -7.05 1.40
N LEU A 104 3.50 -6.37 2.48
CA LEU A 104 2.08 -6.17 2.72
C LEU A 104 1.44 -5.24 1.68
N MET A 105 2.12 -4.17 1.28
CA MET A 105 1.63 -3.25 0.24
C MET A 105 1.56 -3.94 -1.13
N ALA A 106 2.51 -4.82 -1.47
CA ALA A 106 2.43 -5.61 -2.70
C ALA A 106 1.20 -6.54 -2.71
N PHE A 107 0.87 -7.15 -1.56
CA PHE A 107 -0.34 -7.95 -1.42
C PHE A 107 -1.62 -7.09 -1.58
N ILE A 108 -1.64 -5.89 -1.02
CA ILE A 108 -2.75 -4.94 -1.18
C ILE A 108 -2.92 -4.53 -2.64
N ILE A 109 -1.83 -4.20 -3.35
CA ILE A 109 -1.88 -3.87 -4.79
C ILE A 109 -2.45 -5.04 -5.60
N LEU A 110 -2.04 -6.27 -5.30
CA LEU A 110 -2.59 -7.46 -5.97
C LEU A 110 -4.09 -7.63 -5.67
N PHE A 111 -4.50 -7.38 -4.42
CA PHE A 111 -5.91 -7.39 -4.05
C PHE A 111 -6.71 -6.32 -4.83
N GLN A 112 -6.21 -5.08 -4.93
CA GLN A 112 -6.85 -4.02 -5.72
C GLN A 112 -7.00 -4.46 -7.19
N LEU A 113 -5.96 -5.03 -7.79
CA LEU A 113 -6.04 -5.53 -9.16
C LEU A 113 -7.14 -6.58 -9.34
N LEU A 114 -7.17 -7.60 -8.48
CA LEU A 114 -8.15 -8.68 -8.56
C LEU A 114 -9.56 -8.18 -8.27
N PHE A 115 -9.72 -7.28 -7.31
CA PHE A 115 -11.00 -6.70 -6.93
C PHE A 115 -11.55 -5.79 -8.03
N GLY A 116 -10.74 -4.91 -8.62
CA GLY A 116 -11.12 -4.08 -9.76
C GLY A 116 -11.51 -4.91 -10.99
N LEU A 117 -10.78 -5.99 -11.28
CA LEU A 117 -11.14 -6.93 -12.37
C LEU A 117 -12.44 -7.67 -12.08
N TRP A 118 -12.65 -8.09 -10.83
CA TRP A 118 -13.89 -8.74 -10.40
C TRP A 118 -15.09 -7.80 -10.48
N LEU A 119 -14.94 -6.52 -10.07
CA LEU A 119 -15.99 -5.50 -10.19
C LEU A 119 -16.42 -5.32 -11.65
N ILE A 120 -15.47 -5.20 -12.58
CA ILE A 120 -15.79 -5.10 -14.01
C ILE A 120 -16.45 -6.39 -14.49
N GLY A 121 -15.84 -7.56 -14.22
CA GLY A 121 -16.36 -8.83 -14.71
C GLY A 121 -17.77 -9.15 -14.23
N GLY A 122 -18.09 -8.85 -12.96
CA GLY A 122 -19.39 -9.12 -12.35
C GLY A 122 -20.43 -8.03 -12.58
N TYR A 123 -20.01 -6.77 -12.73
CA TYR A 123 -20.92 -5.61 -12.63
C TYR A 123 -20.75 -4.57 -13.75
N TYR A 124 -20.08 -4.88 -14.86
CA TYR A 124 -19.85 -3.92 -15.97
C TYR A 124 -21.12 -3.26 -16.54
N ILE A 125 -22.29 -3.87 -16.37
CA ILE A 125 -23.58 -3.31 -16.82
C ILE A 125 -23.94 -2.05 -16.01
N TYR A 126 -23.47 -1.98 -14.75
CA TYR A 126 -23.66 -0.84 -13.88
C TYR A 126 -22.52 0.17 -14.08
N LEU A 127 -22.87 1.37 -14.54
CA LEU A 127 -21.90 2.44 -14.76
C LEU A 127 -21.18 2.82 -13.45
N ASP A 128 -21.90 2.80 -12.33
CA ASP A 128 -21.34 3.12 -11.01
C ASP A 128 -20.26 2.11 -10.60
N ALA A 129 -20.47 0.81 -10.83
CA ALA A 129 -19.47 -0.22 -10.55
C ALA A 129 -18.23 -0.09 -11.45
N THR A 130 -18.43 0.29 -12.72
CA THR A 130 -17.34 0.53 -13.67
C THR A 130 -16.51 1.74 -13.27
N PHE A 131 -17.17 2.82 -12.82
CA PHE A 131 -16.51 4.01 -12.28
C PHE A 131 -15.74 3.70 -10.99
N SER A 132 -16.31 2.86 -10.12
CA SER A 132 -15.64 2.35 -8.91
C SER A 132 -14.33 1.65 -9.23
N ALA A 133 -14.36 0.71 -10.18
CA ALA A 133 -13.17 -0.02 -10.61
C ALA A 133 -12.12 0.92 -11.23
N PHE A 134 -12.54 1.94 -11.98
CA PHE A 134 -11.62 2.95 -12.52
C PHE A 134 -10.92 3.75 -11.41
N ILE A 135 -11.65 4.19 -10.38
CA ILE A 135 -11.05 4.86 -9.22
C ILE A 135 -10.07 3.93 -8.49
N ASP A 136 -10.45 2.67 -8.27
CA ASP A 136 -9.57 1.69 -7.63
C ASP A 136 -8.28 1.48 -8.42
N PHE A 137 -8.34 1.41 -9.76
CA PHE A 137 -7.13 1.30 -10.59
C PHE A 137 -6.25 2.56 -10.56
N ILE A 138 -6.83 3.76 -10.49
CA ILE A 138 -6.05 4.99 -10.29
C ILE A 138 -5.33 4.93 -8.94
N TRP A 139 -6.04 4.50 -7.90
CA TRP A 139 -5.47 4.40 -6.56
C TRP A 139 -4.41 3.30 -6.47
N MET A 140 -4.62 2.18 -7.15
CA MET A 140 -3.65 1.10 -7.32
C MET A 140 -2.39 1.62 -8.03
N ALA A 141 -2.51 2.38 -9.10
CA ALA A 141 -1.37 2.98 -9.79
C ALA A 141 -0.57 3.93 -8.88
N TYR A 142 -1.27 4.72 -8.05
CA TYR A 142 -0.64 5.54 -7.03
C TYR A 142 0.12 4.70 -5.99
N ASN A 143 -0.49 3.61 -5.49
CA ASN A 143 0.14 2.71 -4.54
C ASN A 143 1.36 1.98 -5.15
N ILE A 144 1.33 1.61 -6.44
CA ILE A 144 2.49 1.07 -7.17
C ILE A 144 3.62 2.10 -7.20
N TYR A 145 3.33 3.37 -7.49
CA TYR A 145 4.35 4.42 -7.48
C TYR A 145 4.96 4.61 -6.09
N CYS A 146 4.14 4.65 -5.04
CA CYS A 146 4.61 4.70 -3.65
C CYS A 146 5.47 3.48 -3.29
N TRP A 147 5.08 2.29 -3.76
CA TRP A 147 5.83 1.06 -3.58
C TRP A 147 7.22 1.14 -4.24
N LEU A 148 7.30 1.62 -5.48
CA LEU A 148 8.55 1.84 -6.20
C LEU A 148 9.46 2.85 -5.48
N CYS A 149 8.90 3.91 -4.90
CA CYS A 149 9.66 4.88 -4.12
C CYS A 149 10.32 4.23 -2.89
N VAL A 150 9.55 3.46 -2.12
CA VAL A 150 10.06 2.76 -0.93
C VAL A 150 11.04 1.65 -1.32
N PHE A 151 10.77 0.93 -2.42
CA PHE A 151 11.67 -0.08 -2.94
C PHE A 151 13.00 0.50 -3.40
N SER A 152 12.99 1.69 -4.00
CA SER A 152 14.21 2.42 -4.36
C SER A 152 15.01 2.81 -3.12
N GLN A 153 14.34 3.27 -2.05
CA GLN A 153 14.99 3.51 -0.76
C GLN A 153 15.59 2.22 -0.16
N TYR A 154 14.90 1.08 -0.31
CA TYR A 154 15.42 -0.22 0.09
C TYR A 154 16.68 -0.61 -0.69
N GLN A 155 16.71 -0.39 -2.02
CA GLN A 155 17.88 -0.65 -2.87
C GLN A 155 19.10 0.20 -2.47
N ILE A 156 18.90 1.48 -2.16
CA ILE A 156 19.97 2.37 -1.70
C ILE A 156 20.59 1.83 -0.40
N ILE A 157 19.77 1.39 0.55
CA ILE A 157 20.26 0.80 1.81
C ILE A 157 21.01 -0.51 1.55
N LEU A 158 20.49 -1.36 0.67
CA LEU A 158 21.13 -2.59 0.26
C LEU A 158 22.54 -2.34 -0.30
N GLU A 159 22.68 -1.36 -1.19
CA GLU A 159 23.96 -1.01 -1.80
C GLU A 159 24.95 -0.47 -0.77
N MET A 160 24.53 0.44 0.11
CA MET A 160 25.37 0.96 1.19
C MET A 160 25.83 -0.12 2.19
N GLN A 161 25.01 -1.17 2.40
CA GLN A 161 25.34 -2.27 3.29
C GLN A 161 26.15 -3.38 2.61
N SER A 162 26.31 -3.35 1.29
CA SER A 162 27.08 -4.35 0.57
C SER A 162 28.58 -4.15 0.84
N PRO A 163 29.33 -5.20 1.26
CA PRO A 163 30.76 -5.07 1.49
C PRO A 163 31.47 -4.78 0.17
N ASN A 164 32.34 -3.77 0.17
CA ASN A 164 33.19 -3.46 -0.97
C ASN A 164 34.29 -4.53 -1.05
N ILE A 165 34.14 -5.50 -1.94
CA ILE A 165 35.17 -6.53 -2.18
C ILE A 165 36.22 -5.88 -3.07
N GLU A 166 37.20 -5.22 -2.46
CA GLU A 166 38.40 -4.77 -3.16
C GLU A 166 39.33 -5.97 -3.32
N ILE A 167 39.47 -6.47 -4.55
CA ILE A 167 40.47 -7.49 -4.88
C ILE A 167 41.81 -6.75 -4.96
N LEU A 168 42.57 -6.79 -3.86
CA LEU A 168 43.95 -6.33 -3.86
C LEU A 168 44.78 -7.28 -4.71
N VAL A 169 45.01 -6.90 -5.97
CA VAL A 169 46.00 -7.58 -6.83
C VAL A 169 47.37 -7.08 -6.38
N GLU A 170 48.10 -7.90 -5.62
CA GLU A 170 49.53 -7.67 -5.39
C GLU A 170 50.25 -7.86 -6.74
N TYR A 171 50.89 -6.78 -7.22
CA TYR A 171 51.76 -6.81 -8.39
C TYR A 171 53.17 -7.28 -8.02
#